data_AF-A0A957B760-F1
#
_entry.id   AF-A0A957B760-F1
#
_cell.length_a   1.000
_cell.length_b   1.000
_cell.length_c   1.000
_cell.angle_alpha   90.00
_cell.angle_beta   90.00
_cell.angle_gamma   90.00
#
_symmetry.space_group_name_H-M   'P 1'
#
loop_
_entity.id
_entity.type
_entity.pdbx_description
1 polymer ?
#
loop_
_entity_poly.entity_id
_entity_poly.type
_entity_poly.pdbx_seq_one_letter_code
_entity_poly.pdbx_strand_id
1 'polypeptide(L)'
;MTTFLSTLNIIRRWTYRYGLALSLFAVLFIAFVPRSSVLISDKWQAIAWEVSPHQFDYIGWELNAIAAKADQLLFGQQAYMDEAQRSQFVRDYMTDLGQVQQLEGQITAIYTDPSITDPIAASAELVTQRDALRADLAKRQSTAEAILEGQVAAILVEQGFGQLGQLVPPMSMRFSQVPMLLITSPRDEIRLETSINLYPLPIDEITSIEAQLDQRYDVSSLIVPLGGIALYPAMIMETTSIRWITETFAHEWLHQYLLAFPLGLYYFTDSNGLAGDARTINETTCDLFGKELGRLVLERYYPELVPPPAPLATEQTQTEPVEPDPNAF
;
A
#
# COMPACT_ATOMS: atom_id res chain seq x y z
N MET A 1 -32.23 13.60 -42.16
CA MET A 1 -32.40 14.65 -41.13
C MET A 1 -33.48 14.34 -40.10
N THR A 2 -34.56 13.63 -40.44
CA THR A 2 -35.68 13.33 -39.53
C THR A 2 -35.38 12.28 -38.45
N THR A 3 -34.47 11.34 -38.69
CA THR A 3 -34.05 10.29 -37.73
C THR A 3 -33.08 10.77 -36.67
N PHE A 4 -32.22 11.75 -36.97
CA PHE A 4 -31.23 12.28 -36.02
C PHE A 4 -31.87 13.19 -34.96
N LEU A 5 -32.90 13.95 -35.37
CA LEU A 5 -33.69 14.80 -34.48
C LEU A 5 -34.59 14.01 -33.52
N SER A 6 -35.02 12.80 -33.89
CA SER A 6 -35.83 11.95 -33.01
C SER A 6 -34.99 11.30 -31.91
N THR A 7 -33.78 10.81 -32.23
CA THR A 7 -32.81 10.30 -31.24
C THR A 7 -32.37 11.37 -30.25
N LEU A 8 -32.14 12.61 -30.71
CA LEU A 8 -31.75 13.71 -29.83
C LEU A 8 -32.85 14.10 -28.84
N ASN A 9 -34.12 14.06 -29.28
CA ASN A 9 -35.27 14.32 -28.41
C ASN A 9 -35.55 13.19 -27.40
N ILE A 10 -35.23 11.94 -27.76
CA ILE A 10 -35.29 10.79 -26.83
C ILE A 10 -34.21 10.93 -25.76
N ILE A 11 -32.95 11.20 -26.16
CA ILE A 11 -31.84 11.41 -25.24
C ILE A 11 -32.15 12.60 -24.30
N ARG A 12 -32.65 13.72 -24.83
CA ARG A 12 -33.04 14.88 -24.01
C ARG A 12 -34.15 14.57 -23.01
N ARG A 13 -35.15 13.77 -23.40
CA ARG A 13 -36.22 13.34 -22.49
C ARG A 13 -35.71 12.37 -21.42
N TRP A 14 -34.78 11.50 -21.78
CA TRP A 14 -34.11 10.60 -20.85
C TRP A 14 -33.24 11.38 -19.86
N THR A 15 -32.36 12.28 -20.33
CA THR A 15 -31.52 13.10 -19.43
C THR A 15 -32.34 14.00 -18.53
N TYR A 16 -33.46 14.58 -19.00
CA TYR A 16 -34.37 15.33 -18.11
C TYR A 16 -35.11 14.45 -17.11
N ARG A 17 -35.67 13.29 -17.51
CA ARG A 17 -36.40 12.41 -16.59
C ARG A 17 -35.50 11.79 -15.53
N TYR A 18 -34.36 11.23 -15.95
CA TYR A 18 -33.43 10.60 -15.04
C TYR A 18 -32.60 11.63 -14.28
N GLY A 19 -32.22 12.75 -14.91
CA GLY A 19 -31.55 13.85 -14.22
C GLY A 19 -32.43 14.50 -13.15
N LEU A 20 -33.71 14.73 -13.43
CA LEU A 20 -34.64 15.24 -12.41
C LEU A 20 -34.86 14.21 -11.30
N ALA A 21 -35.00 12.93 -11.63
CA ALA A 21 -35.15 11.87 -10.63
C ALA A 21 -33.89 11.69 -9.78
N LEU A 22 -32.69 11.79 -10.37
CA LEU A 22 -31.41 11.68 -9.68
C LEU A 22 -31.16 12.92 -8.79
N SER A 23 -31.50 14.12 -9.28
CA SER A 23 -31.42 15.35 -8.49
C SER A 23 -32.44 15.35 -7.35
N LEU A 24 -33.67 14.87 -7.61
CA LEU A 24 -34.67 14.72 -6.55
C LEU A 24 -34.24 13.67 -5.54
N PHE A 25 -33.66 12.56 -5.99
CA PHE A 25 -33.09 11.54 -5.12
C PHE A 25 -31.93 12.10 -4.30
N ALA A 26 -31.00 12.85 -4.90
CA ALA A 26 -29.89 13.48 -4.19
C ALA A 26 -30.38 14.52 -3.17
N VAL A 27 -31.38 15.33 -3.51
CA VAL A 27 -31.99 16.31 -2.59
C VAL A 27 -32.74 15.60 -1.46
N LEU A 28 -33.52 14.56 -1.76
CA LEU A 28 -34.21 13.75 -0.75
C LEU A 28 -33.21 12.99 0.11
N PHE A 29 -32.12 12.47 -0.45
CA PHE A 29 -31.05 11.83 0.28
C PHE A 29 -30.38 12.83 1.23
N ILE A 30 -30.03 14.03 0.77
CA ILE A 30 -29.44 15.07 1.62
C ILE A 30 -30.44 15.59 2.68
N ALA A 31 -31.74 15.68 2.36
CA ALA A 31 -32.77 16.20 3.25
C ALA A 31 -33.28 15.18 4.28
N PHE A 32 -33.22 13.88 3.96
CA PHE A 32 -33.69 12.77 4.81
C PHE A 32 -32.57 11.88 5.35
N VAL A 33 -31.30 12.12 5.00
CA VAL A 33 -30.21 11.72 5.89
C VAL A 33 -30.50 12.40 7.22
N PRO A 34 -30.77 11.64 8.29
CA PRO A 34 -30.92 12.24 9.59
C PRO A 34 -29.69 13.11 9.81
N ARG A 35 -29.89 14.38 10.15
CA ARG A 35 -28.85 15.12 10.88
C ARG A 35 -28.75 14.45 12.24
N SER A 36 -28.16 13.26 12.27
CA SER A 36 -27.53 12.71 13.44
C SER A 36 -26.48 13.75 13.79
N SER A 37 -26.77 14.58 14.79
CA SER A 37 -25.72 14.97 15.72
C SER A 37 -24.95 13.69 15.98
N VAL A 38 -23.73 13.60 15.44
CA VAL A 38 -22.87 12.44 15.68
C VAL A 38 -22.65 12.46 17.18
N LEU A 39 -23.44 11.66 17.88
CA LEU A 39 -23.21 11.35 19.28
C LEU A 39 -21.92 10.54 19.24
N ILE A 40 -20.79 11.23 19.43
CA ILE A 40 -19.50 10.61 19.73
C ILE A 40 -19.67 9.97 21.11
N SER A 41 -20.35 8.83 21.14
CA SER A 41 -20.66 8.09 22.37
C SER A 41 -19.56 7.09 22.71
N ASP A 42 -18.69 6.80 21.74
CA ASP A 42 -17.58 5.89 21.86
C ASP A 42 -16.24 6.64 21.73
N LYS A 43 -15.30 6.36 22.63
CA LYS A 43 -13.95 6.94 22.62
C LYS A 43 -13.21 6.64 21.30
N TRP A 44 -13.50 5.51 20.67
CA TRP A 44 -12.90 5.16 19.37
C TRP A 44 -13.35 6.10 18.25
N GLN A 45 -14.61 6.53 18.26
CA GLN A 45 -15.12 7.55 17.32
C GLN A 45 -14.54 8.93 17.62
N ALA A 46 -14.28 9.24 18.90
CA ALA A 46 -13.64 10.49 19.30
C ALA A 46 -12.20 10.58 18.76
N ILE A 47 -11.43 9.50 18.89
CA ILE A 47 -10.08 9.37 18.34
C ILE A 47 -10.11 9.58 16.81
N ALA A 48 -11.02 8.90 16.10
CA ALA A 48 -11.14 9.03 14.64
C ALA A 48 -11.45 10.46 14.19
N TRP A 49 -12.30 11.17 14.93
CA TRP A 49 -12.60 12.57 14.67
C TRP A 49 -11.40 13.48 14.95
N GLU A 50 -10.71 13.26 16.06
CA GLU A 50 -9.55 14.07 16.48
C GLU A 50 -8.43 14.06 15.44
N VAL A 51 -8.16 12.90 14.84
CA VAL A 51 -7.13 12.76 13.80
C VAL A 51 -7.65 13.00 12.38
N SER A 52 -8.92 13.37 12.20
CA SER A 52 -9.53 13.58 10.87
C SER A 52 -8.79 14.56 9.94
N PRO A 53 -8.13 15.64 10.41
CA PRO A 53 -7.36 16.51 9.53
C PRO A 53 -6.14 15.83 8.91
N HIS A 54 -5.67 14.74 9.51
CA HIS A 54 -4.50 13.99 9.08
C HIS A 54 -4.88 12.73 8.28
N GLN A 55 -6.18 12.45 8.07
CA GLN A 55 -6.60 11.24 7.36
C GLN A 55 -6.28 11.29 5.87
N PHE A 56 -5.82 10.16 5.33
CA PHE A 56 -5.38 10.05 3.93
C PHE A 56 -6.54 10.13 2.92
N ASP A 57 -6.37 10.89 1.84
CA ASP A 57 -7.33 10.99 0.73
C ASP A 57 -7.24 9.80 -0.24
N TYR A 58 -7.98 8.74 0.07
CA TYR A 58 -8.08 7.56 -0.78
C TYR A 58 -8.74 7.82 -2.13
N ILE A 59 -9.77 8.68 -2.18
CA ILE A 59 -10.57 8.88 -3.40
C ILE A 59 -9.73 9.62 -4.44
N GLY A 60 -9.07 10.70 -4.03
CA GLY A 60 -8.17 11.43 -4.91
C GLY A 60 -7.01 10.56 -5.40
N TRP A 61 -6.43 9.75 -4.51
CA TRP A 61 -5.37 8.82 -4.88
C TRP A 61 -5.83 7.75 -5.89
N GLU A 62 -6.96 7.07 -5.63
CA GLU A 62 -7.45 5.97 -6.45
C GLU A 62 -7.81 6.44 -7.88
N LEU A 63 -8.46 7.61 -8.01
CA LEU A 63 -8.76 8.20 -9.31
C LEU A 63 -7.49 8.49 -10.12
N ASN A 64 -6.45 9.01 -9.48
CA ASN A 64 -5.16 9.25 -10.14
C ASN A 64 -4.47 7.95 -10.54
N ALA A 65 -4.52 6.93 -9.68
CA ALA A 65 -3.94 5.62 -9.95
C ALA A 65 -4.61 4.92 -11.14
N ILE A 66 -5.95 4.94 -11.19
CA ILE A 66 -6.73 4.39 -12.31
C ILE A 66 -6.39 5.13 -13.62
N ALA A 67 -6.30 6.46 -13.58
CA ALA A 67 -5.93 7.25 -14.76
C ALA A 67 -4.53 6.89 -15.27
N ALA A 68 -3.54 6.75 -14.39
CA ALA A 68 -2.19 6.35 -14.74
C ALA A 68 -2.15 4.92 -15.34
N LYS A 69 -2.94 3.99 -14.81
CA LYS A 69 -3.03 2.62 -15.35
C LYS A 69 -3.72 2.58 -16.71
N ALA A 70 -4.74 3.40 -16.93
CA ALA A 70 -5.37 3.53 -18.25
C ALA A 70 -4.40 4.08 -19.30
N ASP A 71 -3.60 5.09 -18.95
CA ASP A 71 -2.56 5.64 -19.83
C ASP A 71 -1.50 4.57 -20.18
N GLN A 72 -1.03 3.83 -19.18
CA GLN A 72 -0.05 2.76 -19.38
C GLN A 72 -0.58 1.62 -20.26
N LEU A 73 -1.86 1.24 -20.09
CA LEU A 73 -2.49 0.21 -20.93
C LEU A 73 -2.55 0.63 -22.40
N LEU A 74 -2.75 1.93 -22.66
CA LEU A 74 -2.90 2.47 -24.01
C LEU A 74 -1.56 2.79 -24.69
N PHE A 75 -0.56 3.25 -23.92
CA PHE A 75 0.69 3.81 -24.46
C PHE A 75 1.97 3.20 -23.87
N GLY A 76 1.85 2.11 -23.11
CA GLY A 76 2.96 1.49 -22.39
C GLY A 76 4.11 1.02 -23.28
N GLN A 77 5.33 1.48 -22.97
CA GLN A 77 6.53 1.20 -23.75
C GLN A 77 7.15 -0.18 -23.48
N GLN A 78 6.78 -0.83 -22.36
CA GLN A 78 7.29 -2.15 -21.96
C GLN A 78 7.02 -3.24 -23.01
N ALA A 79 5.99 -3.07 -23.84
CA ALA A 79 5.64 -4.01 -24.91
C ALA A 79 6.74 -4.10 -26.00
N TYR A 80 7.59 -3.09 -26.13
CA TYR A 80 8.67 -3.03 -27.13
C TYR A 80 10.04 -3.45 -26.59
N MET A 81 10.13 -3.81 -25.31
CA MET A 81 11.37 -4.23 -24.64
C MET A 81 11.46 -5.76 -24.58
N ASP A 82 12.65 -6.31 -24.76
CA ASP A 82 12.94 -7.69 -24.36
C ASP A 82 13.12 -7.80 -22.83
N GLU A 83 13.19 -9.03 -22.32
CA GLU A 83 13.22 -9.25 -20.86
C GLU A 83 14.50 -8.74 -20.19
N ALA A 84 15.63 -8.74 -20.90
CA ALA A 84 16.88 -8.21 -20.38
C ALA A 84 16.81 -6.68 -20.25
N GLN A 85 16.24 -6.01 -21.25
CA GLN A 85 15.98 -4.57 -21.24
C GLN A 85 14.99 -4.19 -20.14
N ARG A 86 13.93 -4.97 -19.95
CA ARG A 86 12.94 -4.76 -18.87
C ARG A 86 13.57 -4.85 -17.49
N SER A 87 14.31 -5.93 -17.24
CA SER A 87 15.01 -6.11 -15.96
C SER A 87 16.03 -5.01 -15.71
N GLN A 88 16.73 -4.56 -16.75
CA GLN A 88 17.66 -3.43 -16.65
C GLN A 88 16.95 -2.12 -16.35
N PHE A 89 15.81 -1.85 -17.01
CA PHE A 89 15.01 -0.65 -16.76
C PHE A 89 14.60 -0.54 -15.29
N VAL A 90 14.15 -1.66 -14.69
CA VAL A 90 13.81 -1.69 -13.26
C VAL A 90 15.04 -1.43 -12.40
N ARG A 91 16.19 -2.04 -12.68
CA ARG A 91 17.44 -1.77 -11.94
C ARG A 91 17.87 -0.30 -12.00
N ASP A 92 17.79 0.30 -13.18
CA ASP A 92 18.12 1.72 -13.38
C ASP A 92 17.15 2.61 -12.61
N TYR A 93 15.85 2.30 -12.67
CA TYR A 93 14.83 2.99 -11.89
C TYR A 93 15.10 2.92 -10.37
N MET A 94 15.43 1.74 -9.84
CA MET A 94 15.75 1.58 -8.41
C MET A 94 17.06 2.30 -8.02
N THR A 95 18.03 2.34 -8.92
CA THR A 95 19.30 3.06 -8.70
C THR A 95 19.06 4.56 -8.57
N ASP A 96 18.28 5.13 -9.49
CA ASP A 96 17.93 6.54 -9.49
C ASP A 96 17.05 6.91 -8.28
N LEU A 97 16.13 6.03 -7.89
CA LEU A 97 15.37 6.17 -6.65
C LEU A 97 16.29 6.19 -5.42
N GLY A 98 17.30 5.33 -5.37
CA GLY A 98 18.30 5.33 -4.31
C GLY A 98 19.09 6.64 -4.22
N GLN A 99 19.41 7.25 -5.37
CA GLN A 99 20.05 8.57 -5.41
C GLN A 99 19.13 9.65 -4.83
N VAL A 100 17.83 9.62 -5.15
CA VAL A 100 16.85 10.53 -4.56
C VAL A 100 16.81 10.41 -3.03
N GLN A 101 16.71 9.18 -2.51
CA GLN A 101 16.69 8.93 -1.07
C GLN A 101 17.99 9.42 -0.40
N GLN A 102 19.14 9.26 -1.06
CA GLN A 102 20.41 9.79 -0.58
C GLN A 102 20.42 11.33 -0.54
N LEU A 103 19.91 11.99 -1.59
CA LEU A 103 19.78 13.44 -1.64
C LEU A 103 18.84 13.96 -0.53
N GLU A 104 17.70 13.30 -0.32
CA GLU A 104 16.77 13.62 0.77
C GLU A 104 17.43 13.48 2.15
N GLY A 105 18.25 12.44 2.36
CA GLY A 105 19.05 12.26 3.56
C GLY A 105 20.08 13.38 3.77
N GLN A 106 20.78 13.81 2.71
CA GLN A 106 21.74 14.92 2.78
C GLN A 106 21.05 16.25 3.07
N ILE A 107 19.91 16.52 2.43
CA ILE A 107 19.09 17.71 2.71
C ILE A 107 18.66 17.69 4.17
N THR A 108 18.15 16.57 4.67
CA THR A 108 17.75 16.43 6.07
C THR A 108 18.90 16.73 7.01
N ALA A 109 20.09 16.18 6.75
CA ALA A 109 21.28 16.44 7.56
C ALA A 109 21.63 17.93 7.65
N ILE A 110 21.53 18.68 6.54
CA ILE A 110 21.74 20.14 6.50
C ILE A 110 20.74 20.88 7.39
N TYR A 111 19.46 20.50 7.39
CA TYR A 111 18.44 21.13 8.22
C TYR A 111 18.58 20.80 9.71
N THR A 112 19.22 19.69 10.04
CA THR A 112 19.46 19.27 11.43
C THR A 112 20.80 19.74 12.00
N ASP A 113 21.68 20.35 11.20
CA ASP A 113 22.99 20.82 11.63
C ASP A 113 22.89 22.26 12.22
N PRO A 114 23.09 22.45 13.54
CA PRO A 114 22.98 23.76 14.18
C PRO A 114 24.11 24.73 13.81
N SER A 115 25.18 24.27 13.15
CA SER A 115 26.26 25.12 12.68
C SER A 115 25.94 25.85 11.37
N ILE A 116 24.89 25.44 10.67
CA ILE A 116 24.46 26.02 9.39
C ILE A 116 23.44 27.14 9.65
N THR A 117 23.86 28.38 9.43
CA THR A 117 23.01 29.57 9.66
C THR A 117 21.85 29.71 8.66
N ASP A 118 22.04 29.27 7.41
CA ASP A 118 21.01 29.30 6.36
C ASP A 118 20.91 27.95 5.63
N PRO A 119 20.15 27.00 6.18
CA PRO A 119 19.94 25.67 5.59
C PRO A 119 19.27 25.71 4.22
N ILE A 120 18.46 26.74 3.93
CA ILE A 120 17.76 26.89 2.65
C ILE A 120 18.77 27.16 1.54
N ALA A 121 19.63 28.17 1.72
CA ALA A 121 20.67 28.47 0.76
C ALA A 121 21.67 27.31 0.60
N ALA A 122 22.04 26.66 1.70
CA ALA A 122 22.99 25.55 1.71
C ALA A 122 22.49 24.29 0.99
N SER A 123 21.17 24.04 1.00
CA SER A 123 20.56 22.85 0.39
C SER A 123 20.01 23.08 -1.03
N ALA A 124 20.04 24.31 -1.55
CA ALA A 124 19.37 24.69 -2.80
C ALA A 124 19.79 23.84 -4.01
N GLU A 125 21.08 23.51 -4.13
CA GLU A 125 21.58 22.67 -5.24
C GLU A 125 21.07 21.23 -5.12
N LEU A 126 21.13 20.64 -3.92
CA LEU A 126 20.65 19.28 -3.67
C LEU A 126 19.15 19.16 -3.91
N VAL A 127 18.37 20.16 -3.49
CA VAL A 127 16.93 20.25 -3.75
C VAL A 127 16.66 20.28 -5.26
N THR A 128 17.42 21.09 -6.01
CA THR A 128 17.28 21.15 -7.48
C THR A 128 17.57 19.81 -8.14
N GLN A 129 18.64 19.12 -7.71
CA GLN A 129 18.99 17.79 -8.23
C GLN A 129 17.93 16.74 -7.89
N ARG A 130 17.46 16.71 -6.63
CA ARG A 130 16.40 15.82 -6.16
C ARG A 130 15.12 16.01 -6.97
N ASP A 131 14.69 17.26 -7.15
CA ASP A 131 13.42 17.57 -7.83
C ASP A 131 13.48 17.23 -9.32
N ALA A 132 14.62 17.46 -9.97
CA ALA A 132 14.85 17.03 -11.35
C ALA A 132 14.78 15.50 -11.49
N LEU A 133 15.41 14.76 -10.57
CA LEU A 133 15.42 13.30 -10.60
C LEU A 133 14.04 12.71 -10.26
N ARG A 134 13.33 13.28 -9.28
CA ARG A 134 11.92 12.95 -8.97
C ARG A 134 11.00 13.15 -10.18
N ALA A 135 11.14 14.26 -10.89
CA ALA A 135 10.35 14.54 -12.08
C ALA A 135 10.63 13.56 -13.22
N ASP A 136 11.85 13.07 -13.32
CA ASP A 136 12.21 12.04 -14.29
C ASP A 136 11.71 10.64 -13.90
N LEU A 137 11.87 10.25 -12.62
CA LEU A 137 11.30 9.02 -12.07
C LEU A 137 9.78 8.97 -12.25
N ALA A 138 9.07 10.07 -12.04
CA ALA A 138 7.62 10.14 -12.22
C ALA A 138 7.17 9.76 -13.65
N LYS A 139 7.98 10.08 -14.67
CA LYS A 139 7.71 9.69 -16.08
C LYS A 139 7.97 8.21 -16.35
N ARG A 140 8.92 7.62 -15.63
CA ARG A 140 9.34 6.21 -15.79
C ARG A 140 8.55 5.25 -14.91
N GLN A 141 7.89 5.75 -13.88
CA GLN A 141 7.24 4.97 -12.83
C GLN A 141 6.23 3.96 -13.39
N SER A 142 5.30 4.39 -14.24
CA SER A 142 4.27 3.47 -14.78
C SER A 142 4.87 2.32 -15.60
N THR A 143 5.99 2.56 -16.28
CA THR A 143 6.73 1.53 -17.03
C THR A 143 7.44 0.57 -16.08
N ALA A 144 8.08 1.07 -15.01
CA ALA A 144 8.72 0.22 -14.00
C ALA A 144 7.69 -0.70 -13.31
N GLU A 145 6.55 -0.13 -12.91
CA GLU A 145 5.42 -0.88 -12.33
C GLU A 145 4.92 -1.94 -13.30
N ALA A 146 4.65 -1.60 -14.57
CA ALA A 146 4.14 -2.54 -15.55
C ALA A 146 5.09 -3.70 -15.84
N ILE A 147 6.40 -3.45 -15.81
CA ILE A 147 7.42 -4.51 -15.95
C ILE A 147 7.35 -5.46 -14.76
N LEU A 148 7.37 -4.93 -13.54
CA LEU A 148 7.32 -5.74 -12.32
C LEU A 148 6.00 -6.52 -12.21
N GLU A 149 4.87 -5.88 -12.54
CA GLU A 149 3.56 -6.52 -12.62
C GLU A 149 3.59 -7.72 -13.59
N GLY A 150 4.16 -7.52 -14.79
CA GLY A 150 4.28 -8.57 -15.79
C GLY A 150 5.17 -9.73 -15.34
N GLN A 151 6.30 -9.44 -14.69
CA GLN A 151 7.23 -10.45 -14.18
C GLN A 151 6.61 -11.28 -13.07
N VAL A 152 5.97 -10.65 -12.08
CA VAL A 152 5.27 -11.37 -11.00
C VAL A 152 4.08 -12.15 -11.55
N ALA A 153 3.30 -11.54 -12.46
CA ALA A 153 2.16 -12.21 -13.07
C ALA A 153 2.55 -13.46 -13.88
N ALA A 154 3.68 -13.41 -14.60
CA ALA A 154 4.19 -14.57 -15.33
C ALA A 154 4.47 -15.75 -14.39
N ILE A 155 5.14 -15.51 -13.25
CA ILE A 155 5.37 -16.56 -12.26
C ILE A 155 4.06 -17.08 -11.69
N LEU A 156 3.12 -16.21 -11.32
CA LEU A 156 1.81 -16.62 -10.78
C LEU A 156 1.03 -17.52 -11.74
N VAL A 157 1.01 -17.16 -13.04
CA VAL A 157 0.35 -17.98 -14.07
C VAL A 157 0.99 -19.37 -14.14
N GLU A 158 2.32 -19.46 -14.09
CA GLU A 158 3.02 -20.75 -14.09
C GLU A 158 2.80 -21.58 -12.83
N GLN A 159 2.63 -20.93 -11.68
CA GLN A 159 2.24 -21.60 -10.43
C GLN A 159 0.76 -22.04 -10.40
N GLY A 160 0.01 -21.85 -11.49
CA GLY A 160 -1.36 -22.34 -11.64
C GLY A 160 -2.45 -21.36 -11.24
N PHE A 161 -2.12 -20.10 -10.96
CA PHE A 161 -3.12 -19.06 -10.65
C PHE A 161 -3.73 -18.42 -11.91
N GLY A 162 -3.22 -18.78 -13.10
CA GLY A 162 -3.72 -18.28 -14.37
C GLY A 162 -5.00 -18.98 -14.85
N GLN A 163 -5.96 -18.19 -15.31
CA GLN A 163 -7.11 -18.64 -16.09
C GLN A 163 -6.92 -18.21 -17.55
N LEU A 164 -6.88 -19.18 -18.47
CA LEU A 164 -6.60 -18.90 -19.90
C LEU A 164 -5.28 -18.10 -20.12
N GLY A 165 -4.29 -18.30 -19.25
CA GLY A 165 -3.01 -17.60 -19.30
C GLY A 165 -3.03 -16.16 -18.77
N GLN A 166 -4.09 -15.75 -18.08
CA GLN A 166 -4.25 -14.43 -17.46
C GLN A 166 -4.58 -14.56 -15.97
N LEU A 167 -4.20 -13.57 -15.17
CA LEU A 167 -4.60 -13.53 -13.77
C LEU A 167 -6.02 -13.01 -13.60
N VAL A 168 -6.72 -13.55 -12.60
CA VAL A 168 -8.03 -13.07 -12.15
C VAL A 168 -7.99 -12.97 -10.62
N PRO A 169 -7.97 -11.76 -10.03
CA PRO A 169 -7.99 -10.45 -10.71
C PRO A 169 -6.67 -10.14 -11.43
N PRO A 170 -6.66 -9.20 -12.41
CA PRO A 170 -5.43 -8.73 -13.03
C PRO A 170 -4.51 -8.12 -11.98
N MET A 171 -3.19 -8.20 -12.19
CA MET A 171 -2.25 -7.49 -11.33
C MET A 171 -2.29 -6.00 -11.65
N SER A 172 -2.39 -5.16 -10.61
CA SER A 172 -2.37 -3.71 -10.74
C SER A 172 -1.85 -3.09 -9.45
N MET A 173 -0.68 -2.46 -9.53
CA MET A 173 0.17 -2.01 -8.43
C MET A 173 0.68 -0.60 -8.70
N ARG A 174 0.71 0.27 -7.70
CA ARG A 174 1.14 1.65 -7.86
C ARG A 174 2.09 2.04 -6.73
N PHE A 175 3.31 2.43 -7.07
CA PHE A 175 4.23 3.02 -6.11
C PHE A 175 3.68 4.36 -5.63
N SER A 176 3.68 4.56 -4.33
CA SER A 176 3.21 5.80 -3.72
C SER A 176 3.86 6.04 -2.37
N GLN A 177 3.73 7.27 -1.88
CA GLN A 177 3.87 7.51 -0.45
C GLN A 177 2.67 6.89 0.24
N VAL A 178 2.91 5.72 0.81
CA VAL A 178 1.95 4.96 1.62
C VAL A 178 1.59 5.74 2.89
N PRO A 179 0.31 5.74 3.29
CA PRO A 179 -0.09 6.36 4.54
C PRO A 179 0.54 5.62 5.72
N MET A 180 0.59 6.31 6.85
CA MET A 180 0.90 5.69 8.14
C MET A 180 -0.39 5.12 8.74
N LEU A 181 -0.26 4.07 9.54
CA LEU A 181 -1.36 3.48 10.27
C LEU A 181 -1.26 3.83 11.75
N LEU A 182 -2.26 4.56 12.24
CA LEU A 182 -2.54 4.71 13.66
C LEU A 182 -3.31 3.50 14.16
N ILE A 183 -2.72 2.80 15.12
CA ILE A 183 -3.31 1.69 15.85
C ILE A 183 -3.54 2.15 17.28
N THR A 184 -4.71 1.84 17.84
CA THR A 184 -4.99 2.04 19.26
C THR A 184 -5.43 0.73 19.93
N SER A 185 -5.01 0.57 21.18
CA SER A 185 -5.25 -0.60 22.00
C SER A 185 -5.66 -0.21 23.43
N PRO A 186 -6.51 -0.98 24.13
CA PRO A 186 -6.70 -0.82 25.56
C PRO A 186 -5.40 -1.04 26.32
N ARG A 187 -5.24 -0.45 27.51
CA ARG A 187 -4.02 -0.62 28.32
C ARG A 187 -3.98 -1.93 29.10
N ASP A 188 -5.13 -2.57 29.30
CA ASP A 188 -5.33 -3.75 30.12
C ASP A 188 -5.29 -5.07 29.33
N GLU A 189 -5.30 -5.02 28.00
CA GLU A 189 -5.22 -6.19 27.14
C GLU A 189 -4.59 -5.87 25.77
N ILE A 190 -3.94 -6.85 25.14
CA ILE A 190 -3.40 -6.70 23.78
C ILE A 190 -4.54 -6.96 22.79
N ARG A 191 -5.22 -5.88 22.40
CA ARG A 191 -6.31 -5.93 21.41
C ARG A 191 -6.27 -4.71 20.51
N LEU A 192 -6.37 -4.92 19.20
CA LEU A 192 -6.48 -3.84 18.23
C LEU A 192 -7.93 -3.34 18.21
N GLU A 193 -8.15 -2.07 18.54
CA GLU A 193 -9.49 -1.47 18.60
C GLU A 193 -9.76 -0.51 17.44
N THR A 194 -8.79 0.35 17.12
CA THR A 194 -8.91 1.27 15.97
C THR A 194 -7.70 1.17 15.06
N SER A 195 -7.94 1.31 13.76
CA SER A 195 -6.95 1.30 12.69
C SER A 195 -7.29 2.45 11.74
N ILE A 196 -6.54 3.55 11.78
CA ILE A 196 -6.81 4.77 10.99
C ILE A 196 -5.60 5.07 10.13
N ASN A 197 -5.83 5.33 8.84
CA ASN A 197 -4.76 5.70 7.91
C ASN A 197 -4.57 7.22 7.89
N LEU A 198 -3.35 7.64 8.20
CA LEU A 198 -2.91 9.02 8.27
C LEU A 198 -1.96 9.34 7.11
N TYR A 199 -1.90 10.60 6.68
CA TYR A 199 -0.81 11.06 5.84
C TYR A 199 0.55 10.77 6.47
N PRO A 200 1.64 10.66 5.69
CA PRO A 200 2.97 10.62 6.26
C PRO A 200 3.24 11.84 7.15
N LEU A 201 3.48 11.61 8.44
CA LEU A 201 3.74 12.65 9.43
C LEU A 201 5.22 12.64 9.86
N PRO A 202 5.79 13.81 10.22
CA PRO A 202 7.11 13.85 10.85
C PRO A 202 7.06 13.28 12.28
N ILE A 203 8.21 12.81 12.79
CA ILE A 203 8.29 12.05 14.05
C ILE A 203 7.83 12.83 15.29
N ASP A 204 8.04 14.14 15.30
CA ASP A 204 7.58 15.04 16.36
C ASP A 204 6.05 15.15 16.38
N GLU A 205 5.42 15.20 15.21
CA GLU A 205 3.96 15.19 15.09
C GLU A 205 3.38 13.82 15.49
N ILE A 206 4.00 12.71 15.05
CA ILE A 206 3.64 11.35 15.46
C ILE A 206 3.64 11.24 16.99
N THR A 207 4.76 11.60 17.63
CA THR A 207 4.93 11.50 19.08
C THR A 207 3.91 12.37 19.82
N SER A 208 3.62 13.55 19.28
CA SER A 208 2.63 14.47 19.85
C SER A 208 1.22 13.89 19.78
N ILE A 209 0.82 13.30 18.64
CA ILE A 209 -0.50 12.67 18.47
C ILE A 209 -0.61 11.46 19.41
N GLU A 210 0.36 10.55 19.40
CA GLU A 210 0.36 9.36 20.26
C GLU A 210 0.21 9.75 21.74
N ALA A 211 1.01 10.69 22.24
CA ALA A 211 0.96 11.14 23.63
C ALA A 211 -0.39 11.79 23.99
N GLN A 212 -0.97 12.56 23.08
CA GLN A 212 -2.28 13.20 23.29
C GLN A 212 -3.40 12.14 23.39
N LEU A 213 -3.40 11.15 22.49
CA LEU A 213 -4.40 10.08 22.50
C LEU A 213 -4.25 9.22 23.76
N ASP A 214 -3.02 8.86 24.10
CA ASP A 214 -2.67 8.05 25.27
C ASP A 214 -3.15 8.67 26.58
N GLN A 215 -3.00 9.98 26.72
CA GLN A 215 -3.42 10.72 27.92
C GLN A 215 -4.92 10.98 27.96
N ARG A 216 -5.52 11.35 26.81
CA ARG A 216 -6.92 11.79 26.75
C ARG A 216 -7.92 10.63 26.82
N TYR A 217 -7.58 9.50 26.22
CA TYR A 217 -8.51 8.37 26.07
C TYR A 217 -8.11 7.13 26.87
N ASP A 218 -6.98 7.19 27.59
CA ASP A 218 -6.40 6.08 28.35
C ASP A 218 -6.21 4.81 27.50
N VAL A 219 -5.48 4.97 26.40
CA VAL A 219 -5.18 3.93 25.40
C VAL A 219 -3.68 3.84 25.17
N SER A 220 -3.22 2.78 24.49
CA SER A 220 -1.88 2.72 23.90
C SER A 220 -1.98 2.93 22.40
N SER A 221 -1.28 3.94 21.90
CA SER A 221 -1.30 4.36 20.51
C SER A 221 0.03 4.06 19.83
N LEU A 222 -0.02 3.67 18.55
CA LEU A 222 1.17 3.46 17.73
C LEU A 222 0.88 3.88 16.29
N ILE A 223 1.71 4.78 15.75
CA ILE A 223 1.68 5.22 14.36
C ILE A 223 2.89 4.63 13.65
N VAL A 224 2.65 3.82 12.61
CA VAL A 224 3.70 3.13 11.85
C VAL A 224 3.50 3.26 10.35
N PRO A 225 4.58 3.31 9.54
CA PRO A 225 4.44 3.27 8.09
C PRO A 225 3.92 1.91 7.62
N LEU A 226 3.04 1.91 6.61
CA LEU A 226 2.55 0.69 5.96
C LEU A 226 3.48 0.25 4.82
N GLY A 227 3.61 -1.06 4.58
CA GLY A 227 4.33 -1.59 3.40
C GLY A 227 3.53 -1.43 2.10
N GLY A 228 2.28 -1.84 2.12
CA GLY A 228 1.36 -1.71 1.01
C GLY A 228 -0.08 -1.69 1.51
N ILE A 229 -1.01 -1.44 0.59
CA ILE A 229 -2.44 -1.51 0.84
C ILE A 229 -3.10 -2.20 -0.36
N ALA A 230 -3.78 -3.30 -0.10
CA ALA A 230 -4.53 -4.11 -1.07
C ALA A 230 -5.79 -3.41 -1.66
N LEU A 231 -5.70 -2.13 -2.02
CA LEU A 231 -6.65 -1.46 -2.92
C LEU A 231 -6.54 -2.05 -4.33
N TYR A 232 -7.35 -1.56 -5.27
CA TYR A 232 -7.23 -1.94 -6.68
C TYR A 232 -7.24 -0.69 -7.58
N PRO A 233 -6.08 -0.20 -8.06
CA PRO A 233 -4.72 -0.75 -7.92
C PRO A 233 -4.22 -0.79 -6.46
N ALA A 234 -3.37 -1.74 -6.11
CA ALA A 234 -2.78 -1.78 -4.78
C ALA A 234 -1.73 -0.67 -4.63
N MET A 235 -1.67 -0.06 -3.45
CA MET A 235 -0.67 0.94 -3.12
C MET A 235 0.57 0.25 -2.59
N ILE A 236 1.74 0.58 -3.12
CA ILE A 236 3.00 -0.05 -2.73
C ILE A 236 3.97 1.02 -2.27
N MET A 237 4.64 0.81 -1.14
CA MET A 237 5.70 1.70 -0.67
C MET A 237 6.80 1.79 -1.73
N GLU A 238 7.23 3.01 -2.00
CA GLU A 238 8.42 3.24 -2.81
C GLU A 238 9.69 2.81 -2.06
N THR A 239 10.39 1.81 -2.59
CA THR A 239 11.67 1.30 -2.04
C THR A 239 12.62 0.91 -3.17
N THR A 240 13.91 0.83 -2.87
CA THR A 240 14.94 0.40 -3.82
C THR A 240 15.12 -1.13 -3.85
N SER A 241 14.50 -1.84 -2.91
CA SER A 241 14.62 -3.29 -2.79
C SER A 241 13.68 -4.01 -3.75
N ILE A 242 14.21 -4.46 -4.89
CA ILE A 242 13.47 -5.29 -5.85
C ILE A 242 12.91 -6.55 -5.18
N ARG A 243 13.71 -7.18 -4.29
CA ARG A 243 13.24 -8.34 -3.50
C ARG A 243 11.97 -8.02 -2.74
N TRP A 244 11.99 -6.95 -1.96
CA TRP A 244 10.85 -6.59 -1.15
C TRP A 244 9.66 -6.23 -2.02
N ILE A 245 9.87 -5.54 -3.15
CA ILE A 245 8.78 -5.17 -4.07
C ILE A 245 8.12 -6.41 -4.68
N THR A 246 8.89 -7.40 -5.13
CA THR A 246 8.33 -8.61 -5.75
C THR A 246 7.56 -9.45 -4.72
N GLU A 247 8.04 -9.50 -3.48
CA GLU A 247 7.33 -10.11 -2.35
C GLU A 247 6.00 -9.37 -2.07
N THR A 248 6.04 -8.04 -1.93
CA THR A 248 4.86 -7.22 -1.64
C THR A 248 3.84 -7.25 -2.78
N PHE A 249 4.26 -7.21 -4.04
CA PHE A 249 3.33 -7.31 -5.18
C PHE A 249 2.53 -8.63 -5.13
N ALA A 250 3.20 -9.75 -4.83
CA ALA A 250 2.55 -11.03 -4.67
C ALA A 250 1.64 -11.08 -3.42
N HIS A 251 2.08 -10.48 -2.30
CA HIS A 251 1.30 -10.35 -1.06
C HIS A 251 -0.01 -9.59 -1.30
N GLU A 252 0.06 -8.39 -1.88
CA GLU A 252 -1.12 -7.55 -2.10
C GLU A 252 -2.04 -8.14 -3.18
N TRP A 253 -1.49 -8.80 -4.21
CA TRP A 253 -2.32 -9.50 -5.19
C TRP A 253 -3.06 -10.69 -4.56
N LEU A 254 -2.42 -11.41 -3.63
CA LEU A 254 -3.08 -12.53 -2.97
C LEU A 254 -4.25 -12.05 -2.10
N HIS A 255 -4.12 -10.91 -1.42
CA HIS A 255 -5.24 -10.27 -0.72
C HIS A 255 -6.45 -10.07 -1.65
N GLN A 256 -6.22 -9.53 -2.85
CA GLN A 256 -7.26 -9.33 -3.86
C GLN A 256 -7.85 -10.66 -4.38
N TYR A 257 -7.00 -11.67 -4.58
CA TYR A 257 -7.43 -13.01 -5.00
C TYR A 257 -8.30 -13.67 -3.93
N LEU A 258 -7.90 -13.58 -2.65
CA LEU A 258 -8.60 -14.18 -1.52
C LEU A 258 -9.98 -13.58 -1.27
N LEU A 259 -10.30 -12.38 -1.79
CA LEU A 259 -11.65 -11.80 -1.77
C LEU A 259 -12.70 -12.72 -2.42
N ALA A 260 -12.30 -13.56 -3.37
CA ALA A 260 -13.20 -14.55 -3.98
C ALA A 260 -13.48 -15.77 -3.08
N PHE A 261 -12.82 -15.86 -1.92
CA PHE A 261 -12.86 -17.00 -1.01
C PHE A 261 -13.33 -16.56 0.38
N PRO A 262 -13.85 -17.50 1.22
CA PRO A 262 -14.29 -17.18 2.56
C PRO A 262 -13.23 -16.46 3.40
N LEU A 263 -11.96 -16.84 3.27
CA LEU A 263 -10.87 -16.22 4.03
C LEU A 263 -10.72 -14.71 3.76
N GLY A 264 -10.85 -14.27 2.51
CA GLY A 264 -10.84 -12.84 2.19
C GLY A 264 -12.16 -12.14 2.55
N LEU A 265 -13.30 -12.81 2.45
CA LEU A 265 -14.59 -12.24 2.88
C LEU A 265 -14.63 -11.99 4.40
N TYR A 266 -14.07 -12.91 5.19
CA TYR A 266 -13.99 -12.78 6.64
C TYR A 266 -12.95 -11.74 7.11
N TYR A 267 -11.99 -11.38 6.25
CA TYR A 267 -11.06 -10.28 6.51
C TYR A 267 -11.79 -8.95 6.77
N PHE A 268 -12.88 -8.68 6.04
CA PHE A 268 -13.61 -7.40 6.11
C PHE A 268 -14.89 -7.44 6.96
N THR A 269 -15.25 -8.59 7.55
CA THR A 269 -16.55 -8.73 8.24
C THR A 269 -16.38 -8.89 9.75
N ASP A 270 -16.54 -7.78 10.46
CA ASP A 270 -16.53 -7.72 11.93
C ASP A 270 -17.91 -8.04 12.52
N SER A 271 -18.34 -9.30 12.43
CA SER A 271 -19.70 -9.65 12.90
C SER A 271 -19.77 -10.67 14.04
N ASN A 272 -18.73 -11.48 14.29
CA ASN A 272 -18.86 -12.61 15.24
C ASN A 272 -17.58 -12.97 16.04
N GLY A 273 -16.59 -12.07 16.17
CA GLY A 273 -15.35 -12.34 16.92
C GLY A 273 -14.31 -13.24 16.22
N LEU A 274 -14.62 -13.77 15.02
CA LEU A 274 -13.70 -14.53 14.16
C LEU A 274 -12.84 -13.65 13.23
N ALA A 275 -13.10 -12.34 13.18
CA ALA A 275 -12.44 -11.42 12.24
C ALA A 275 -10.94 -11.26 12.52
N GLY A 276 -10.53 -11.27 13.79
CA GLY A 276 -9.12 -11.21 14.18
C GLY A 276 -8.31 -12.42 13.71
N ASP A 277 -8.87 -13.62 13.89
CA ASP A 277 -8.23 -14.88 13.46
C ASP A 277 -8.16 -14.97 11.94
N ALA A 278 -9.26 -14.67 11.24
CA ALA A 278 -9.30 -14.66 9.78
C ALA A 278 -8.31 -13.67 9.18
N ARG A 279 -8.21 -12.45 9.74
CA ARG A 279 -7.20 -11.45 9.35
C ARG A 279 -5.78 -12.00 9.56
N THR A 280 -5.49 -12.57 10.73
CA THR A 280 -4.17 -13.12 11.05
C THR A 280 -3.79 -14.26 10.09
N ILE A 281 -4.71 -15.19 9.83
CA ILE A 281 -4.50 -16.30 8.88
C ILE A 281 -4.27 -15.76 7.48
N ASN A 282 -5.06 -14.76 7.06
CA ASN A 282 -4.93 -14.13 5.75
C ASN A 282 -3.57 -13.45 5.58
N GLU A 283 -3.17 -12.54 6.49
CA GLU A 283 -1.86 -11.88 6.44
C GLU A 283 -0.70 -12.88 6.46
N THR A 284 -0.78 -13.93 7.30
CA THR A 284 0.24 -14.98 7.36
C THR A 284 0.33 -15.75 6.04
N THR A 285 -0.83 -16.03 5.42
CA THR A 285 -0.89 -16.71 4.12
C THR A 285 -0.27 -15.84 3.04
N CYS A 286 -0.63 -14.55 2.98
CA CYS A 286 -0.07 -13.58 2.04
C CYS A 286 1.44 -13.39 2.23
N ASP A 287 1.94 -13.34 3.47
CA ASP A 287 3.36 -13.19 3.77
C ASP A 287 4.19 -14.40 3.30
N LEU A 288 3.73 -15.62 3.62
CA LEU A 288 4.40 -16.85 3.17
C LEU A 288 4.37 -16.99 1.65
N PHE A 289 3.23 -16.67 1.03
CA PHE A 289 3.07 -16.69 -0.41
C PHE A 289 3.96 -15.66 -1.10
N GLY A 290 3.96 -14.42 -0.60
CA GLY A 290 4.76 -13.32 -1.12
C GLY A 290 6.25 -13.66 -1.10
N LYS A 291 6.76 -14.21 0.01
CA LYS A 291 8.16 -14.66 0.12
C LYS A 291 8.54 -15.71 -0.91
N GLU A 292 7.71 -16.73 -1.08
CA GLU A 292 8.01 -17.81 -2.03
C GLU A 292 7.93 -17.33 -3.49
N LEU A 293 6.90 -16.57 -3.84
CA LEU A 293 6.76 -16.02 -5.19
C LEU A 293 7.85 -14.98 -5.49
N GLY A 294 8.16 -14.11 -4.53
CA GLY A 294 9.24 -13.14 -4.63
C GLY A 294 10.58 -13.80 -4.91
N ARG A 295 10.90 -14.90 -4.22
CA ARG A 295 12.09 -15.73 -4.49
C ARG A 295 12.12 -16.23 -5.93
N LEU A 296 11.02 -16.81 -6.43
CA LEU A 296 10.92 -17.33 -7.81
C LEU A 296 11.09 -16.22 -8.87
N VAL A 297 10.54 -15.03 -8.61
CA VAL A 297 10.72 -13.86 -9.49
C VAL A 297 12.18 -13.44 -9.52
N LEU A 298 12.84 -13.36 -8.36
CA LEU A 298 14.27 -13.05 -8.29
C LEU A 298 15.12 -14.07 -9.04
N GLU A 299 14.89 -15.36 -8.85
CA GLU A 299 15.64 -16.42 -9.52
C GLU A 299 15.58 -16.32 -11.05
N ARG A 300 14.45 -15.84 -11.58
CA ARG A 300 14.26 -15.70 -13.02
C ARG A 300 14.81 -14.41 -13.60
N TYR A 301 14.51 -13.27 -12.96
CA TYR A 301 14.71 -11.95 -13.57
C TYR A 301 15.87 -11.17 -12.95
N TYR A 302 16.23 -11.50 -11.70
CA TYR A 302 17.25 -10.81 -10.89
C TYR A 302 18.11 -11.81 -10.12
N PRO A 303 18.74 -12.81 -10.77
CA PRO A 303 19.46 -13.89 -10.10
C PRO A 303 20.59 -13.38 -9.18
N GLU A 304 21.14 -12.21 -9.47
CA GLU A 304 22.15 -11.52 -8.66
C GLU A 304 21.63 -11.06 -7.29
N LEU A 305 20.31 -10.95 -7.11
CA LEU A 305 19.66 -10.48 -5.89
C LEU A 305 19.09 -11.63 -5.04
N VAL A 306 19.21 -12.89 -5.48
CA VAL A 306 18.75 -14.05 -4.73
C VAL A 306 19.60 -14.20 -3.46
N PRO A 307 18.99 -14.30 -2.27
CA PRO A 307 19.76 -14.49 -1.05
C PRO A 307 20.48 -15.84 -1.09
N PRO A 308 21.71 -15.93 -0.55
CA PRO A 308 22.36 -17.22 -0.38
C PRO A 308 21.46 -18.13 0.47
N PRO A 309 21.47 -19.45 0.22
CA PRO A 309 20.70 -20.39 1.03
C PRO A 309 20.98 -20.16 2.50
N ALA A 310 19.94 -20.16 3.33
CA ALA A 310 20.13 -20.20 4.77
C ALA A 310 21.11 -21.35 5.06
N PRO A 311 22.14 -21.13 5.90
CA PRO A 311 22.99 -22.22 6.34
C PRO A 311 22.07 -23.34 6.78
N LEU A 312 22.27 -24.56 6.26
CA LEU A 312 21.58 -25.73 6.79
C LEU A 312 21.70 -25.60 8.30
N ALA A 313 20.55 -25.61 8.99
CA ALA A 313 20.57 -25.83 10.43
C ALA A 313 21.37 -27.12 10.58
N THR A 314 22.65 -26.98 10.92
CA THR A 314 23.47 -28.09 11.34
C THR A 314 22.62 -28.68 12.43
N GLU A 315 22.23 -29.96 12.26
CA GLU A 315 21.52 -30.72 13.28
C GLU A 315 22.05 -30.21 14.60
N GLN A 316 21.19 -29.54 15.38
CA GLN A 316 21.57 -29.13 16.72
C GLN A 316 22.17 -30.39 17.29
N THR A 317 23.49 -30.36 17.50
CA THR A 317 24.21 -31.51 18.05
C THR A 317 23.38 -31.87 19.24
N GLN A 318 22.77 -33.07 19.20
CA GLN A 318 21.87 -33.53 20.25
C GLN A 318 22.56 -33.13 21.54
N THR A 319 22.00 -32.15 22.25
CA THR A 319 22.54 -31.78 23.53
C THR A 319 22.43 -33.08 24.31
N GLU A 320 23.58 -33.64 24.71
CA GLU A 320 23.58 -34.81 25.57
C GLU A 320 22.53 -34.57 26.65
N PRO A 321 21.67 -35.56 26.94
CA PRO A 321 20.63 -35.38 27.92
C PRO A 321 21.30 -34.90 29.20
N VAL A 322 21.04 -33.65 29.57
CA VAL A 322 21.54 -33.08 30.82
C VAL A 322 20.92 -33.94 31.91
N GLU A 323 21.74 -34.76 32.55
CA GLU A 323 21.33 -35.55 33.70
C GLU A 323 20.83 -34.54 34.77
N PRO A 324 19.56 -34.63 35.20
CA PRO A 324 19.02 -33.65 36.13
C PRO A 324 19.81 -33.73 37.44
N ASP A 325 20.45 -32.64 37.83
CA ASP A 325 21.18 -32.56 39.10
C ASP A 325 20.18 -32.70 40.25
N PRO A 326 20.22 -33.80 41.02
CA PRO A 326 19.28 -34.03 42.12
C PRO A 326 19.50 -33.05 43.30
N ASN A 327 20.56 -32.23 43.27
CA ASN A 327 20.83 -31.20 44.28
C ASN A 327 20.55 -29.77 43.78
N ALA A 328 19.96 -29.60 42.59
CA ALA A 328 19.52 -28.30 42.11
C ALA A 328 18.16 -27.91 42.72
N PHE A 329 18.13 -27.74 44.05
CA PHE A 329 17.13 -26.96 44.80
C PHE A 329 17.77 -26.34 46.04
#